data_AF-G6EEU6-F1
#
_entry.id   AF-G6EEU6-F1
#
_cell.length_a   1.000
_cell.length_b   1.000
_cell.length_c   1.000
_cell.angle_alpha   90.00
_cell.angle_beta   90.00
_cell.angle_gamma   90.00
#
_symmetry.space_group_name_H-M   'P 1'
#
loop_
_entity.id
_entity.type
_entity.pdbx_description
1 polymer ?
#
loop_
_entity_poly.entity_id
_entity_poly.type
_entity_poly.pdbx_seq_one_letter_code
_entity_poly.pdbx_strand_id
1 'polypeptide(L)' 'MTAELGKLLVMLREVCPPNADVSFDFDGQLHVRIDVRQVEEVRLIQSLLPSVGVGLFDNISHGRTPHRPFYHRISAVVIH' A
#
# COMPACT_ATOMS: atom_id res chain seq x y z
N MET A 1 10.26 12.52 -10.50
CA MET A 1 8.90 12.12 -10.08
C MET A 1 8.58 10.67 -10.42
N THR A 2 8.74 10.21 -11.67
CA THR A 2 8.46 8.80 -12.03
C THR A 2 9.47 7.80 -11.48
N ALA A 3 10.74 8.18 -11.30
CA ALA A 3 11.78 7.27 -10.79
C ALA A 3 11.59 6.94 -9.31
N GLU A 4 11.18 7.92 -8.49
CA GLU A 4 10.93 7.76 -7.07
C GLU A 4 9.71 6.87 -6.82
N LEU A 5 8.60 7.13 -7.53
CA LEU A 5 7.41 6.26 -7.49
C LEU A 5 7.73 4.84 -7.97
N GLY A 6 8.60 4.69 -8.97
CA GLY A 6 9.06 3.38 -9.44
C GLY A 6 9.80 2.60 -8.34
N LYS A 7 10.68 3.27 -7.58
CA LYS A 7 11.38 2.65 -6.44
C LYS A 7 10.41 2.23 -5.35
N LEU A 8 9.45 3.09 -4.98
CA LEU A 8 8.41 2.76 -4.00
C LEU A 8 7.58 1.56 -4.45
N LEU A 9 7.20 1.52 -5.74
CA LEU A 9 6.46 0.39 -6.29
C LEU A 9 7.26 -0.92 -6.22
N VAL A 10 8.56 -0.89 -6.53
CA VAL A 10 9.44 -2.07 -6.40
C VAL A 10 9.48 -2.56 -4.96
N MET A 11 9.70 -1.68 -3.98
CA MET A 11 9.73 -2.04 -2.56
C MET A 11 8.39 -2.64 -2.10
N LEU A 12 7.26 -2.05 -2.51
CA LEU A 12 5.94 -2.57 -2.16
C LEU A 12 5.68 -3.95 -2.78
N ARG A 13 6.20 -4.21 -3.98
CA ARG A 13 6.05 -5.51 -4.65
C ARG A 13 6.82 -6.64 -3.97
N GLU A 14 7.81 -6.34 -3.13
CA GLU A 14 8.51 -7.36 -2.34
C GLU A 14 7.65 -7.91 -1.19
N VAL A 15 6.68 -7.12 -0.70
CA VAL A 15 5.83 -7.51 0.44
C VAL A 15 4.37 -7.78 0.05
N CYS A 16 3.94 -7.33 -1.13
CA CYS A 16 2.59 -7.53 -1.62
C CYS A 16 2.44 -8.85 -2.40
N PRO A 17 1.27 -9.50 -2.36
CA PRO A 17 0.99 -10.64 -3.22
C PRO A 17 0.98 -10.21 -4.71
N PRO A 18 1.27 -11.13 -5.66
CA PRO A 18 1.41 -10.79 -7.08
C PRO A 18 0.19 -10.11 -7.70
N ASN A 19 -1.01 -10.46 -7.22
CA ASN A 19 -2.30 -9.95 -7.68
C ASN A 19 -2.77 -8.69 -6.95
N ALA A 20 -1.97 -8.11 -6.04
CA ALA A 20 -2.29 -6.85 -5.40
C ALA A 20 -2.32 -5.71 -6.42
N ASP A 21 -3.32 -4.85 -6.33
CA ASP A 21 -3.42 -3.62 -7.10
C ASP A 21 -2.84 -2.48 -6.25
N VAL A 22 -1.68 -1.95 -6.67
CA VAL A 22 -0.94 -0.91 -5.95
C VAL A 22 -1.08 0.39 -6.71
N SER A 23 -1.61 1.41 -6.06
CA SER A 23 -1.78 2.75 -6.64
C SER A 23 -1.29 3.83 -5.68
N PHE A 24 -0.87 4.95 -6.27
CA PHE A 24 -0.48 6.15 -5.56
C PHE A 24 -1.45 7.28 -5.90
N ASP A 25 -1.68 8.15 -4.93
CA ASP A 25 -2.49 9.36 -5.09
C ASP A 25 -1.84 10.50 -4.30
N PHE A 26 -1.96 11.73 -4.78
CA PHE A 26 -1.36 12.90 -4.12
C PHE A 26 -2.44 13.93 -3.80
N ASP A 27 -2.65 14.18 -2.51
CA ASP A 27 -3.56 15.19 -1.98
C ASP A 27 -2.88 15.95 -0.83
N GLY A 28 -1.85 16.73 -1.17
CA GLY A 28 -0.97 17.40 -0.20
C GLY A 28 0.04 16.46 0.48
N GLN A 29 -0.24 15.16 0.54
CA GLN A 29 0.68 14.08 0.91
C GLN A 29 0.60 12.95 -0.12
N LEU A 30 1.67 12.17 -0.24
CA LEU A 30 1.67 11.00 -1.11
C LEU A 30 1.03 9.82 -0.36
N HIS A 31 -0.11 9.36 -0.86
CA HIS A 31 -0.81 8.19 -0.32
C HIS A 31 -0.53 6.97 -1.17
N VAL A 32 -0.36 5.82 -0.51
CA VAL A 32 -0.36 4.51 -1.15
C VAL A 32 -1.67 3.79 -0.83
N ARG A 33 -2.23 3.12 -1.83
CA ARG A 33 -3.37 2.22 -1.69
C ARG A 33 -2.98 0.86 -2.26
N ILE A 34 -3.19 -0.18 -1.46
CA ILE A 34 -2.92 -1.57 -1.80
C ILE A 34 -4.24 -2.32 -1.69
N ASP A 35 -4.81 -2.72 -2.81
CA ASP A 35 -6.05 -3.51 -2.84
C ASP A 35 -5.71 -5.00 -3.01
N VAL A 36 -6.20 -5.81 -2.07
CA VAL A 36 -6.01 -7.27 -2.02
C VAL A 36 -7.35 -8.00 -1.95
N ARG A 37 -7.36 -9.32 -2.20
CA ARG A 37 -8.61 -10.10 -2.26
C ARG A 37 -8.91 -10.84 -0.97
N GLN A 38 -7.90 -11.16 -0.18
CA GLN A 38 -8.06 -11.94 1.05
C GLN A 38 -7.81 -11.07 2.28
N VAL A 39 -8.55 -11.33 3.35
CA VAL A 39 -8.40 -10.59 4.61
C VAL A 39 -7.06 -10.96 5.29
N GLU A 40 -6.58 -12.16 5.07
CA GLU A 40 -5.29 -12.66 5.56
C GLU A 40 -4.13 -11.85 4.95
N GLU A 41 -4.22 -11.51 3.66
CA GLU A 41 -3.25 -10.67 2.95
C GLU A 41 -3.19 -9.26 3.59
N VAL A 42 -4.32 -8.72 4.06
CA VAL A 42 -4.36 -7.43 4.77
C VAL A 42 -3.49 -7.44 6.00
N ARG A 43 -3.66 -8.45 6.88
CA ARG A 43 -2.92 -8.54 8.15
C ARG A 43 -1.42 -8.68 7.90
N LEU A 44 -1.04 -9.52 6.93
CA LEU A 44 0.35 -9.73 6.56
C LEU A 44 0.99 -8.43 6.06
N ILE A 45 0.34 -7.74 5.13
CA ILE A 45 0.85 -6.47 4.59
C ILE A 45 0.95 -5.41 5.70
N GLN A 46 -0.07 -5.28 6.56
CA GLN A 46 -0.03 -4.32 7.66
C GLN A 46 1.13 -4.57 8.64
N SER A 47 1.53 -5.83 8.85
CA SER A 47 2.69 -6.17 9.69
C SER A 47 4.04 -5.88 9.03
N LEU A 48 4.12 -6.02 7.70
CA LEU A 48 5.37 -5.85 6.95
C LEU A 48 5.62 -4.41 6.53
N LEU A 49 4.56 -3.67 6.19
CA LEU A 49 4.64 -2.34 5.61
C LEU A 49 5.48 -1.34 6.43
N PRO A 50 5.43 -1.30 7.78
CA PRO A 50 6.32 -0.45 8.59
C PRO A 50 7.82 -0.73 8.40
N SER A 51 8.19 -1.96 8.05
CA SER A 51 9.59 -2.35 7.83
C SER A 51 10.10 -2.02 6.42
N VAL A 52 9.19 -1.71 5.49
CA VAL A 52 9.55 -1.39 4.11
C VAL A 52 10.20 -0.01 4.04
N GLY A 53 11.33 0.07 3.36
CA GLY A 53 11.99 1.35 3.06
C GLY A 53 12.47 2.11 4.30
N VAL A 54 12.72 1.44 5.43
CA VAL A 54 13.15 2.07 6.70
C VAL A 54 12.06 3.00 7.29
N GLY A 55 10.81 2.54 7.31
CA GLY A 55 9.72 3.27 7.96
C GLY A 55 9.11 4.40 7.12
N LEU A 56 9.19 4.31 5.79
CA LEU A 56 8.62 5.30 4.87
C LEU A 56 7.09 5.36 4.88
N PHE A 57 6.41 4.36 5.46
CA PHE A 57 4.96 4.25 5.44
C PHE A 57 4.39 4.40 6.84
N ASP A 58 3.52 5.39 7.03
CA ASP A 58 2.86 5.69 8.30
C ASP A 58 1.34 5.83 8.11
N ASN A 59 0.59 6.03 9.19
CA ASN A 59 -0.88 6.12 9.20
C ASN A 59 -1.55 4.93 8.49
N ILE A 60 -1.01 3.74 8.71
CA ILE A 60 -1.46 2.52 8.08
C ILE A 60 -2.85 2.16 8.58
N SER A 61 -3.81 2.06 7.67
CA SER A 61 -5.19 1.71 7.94
C SER A 61 -5.69 0.68 6.94
N HIS A 62 -6.79 0.00 7.26
CA HIS A 62 -7.48 -0.87 6.32
C HIS A 62 -8.96 -0.52 6.24
N GLY A 63 -9.56 -0.78 5.09
CA GLY A 63 -10.98 -0.52 4.85
C GLY A 63 -11.49 -1.21 3.60
N ARG A 64 -12.71 -0.83 3.21
CA ARG A 64 -13.33 -1.34 1.98
C ARG A 64 -12.77 -0.59 0.77
N THR A 65 -12.62 -1.29 -0.34
CA THR A 65 -12.29 -0.66 -1.62
C THR A 65 -13.57 -0.10 -2.26
N PRO A 66 -13.68 1.23 -2.51
CA PRO A 66 -14.85 1.80 -3.17
C PRO A 66 -15.11 1.13 -4.53
N HIS A 67 -16.37 0.85 -4.84
CA HIS A 67 -16.81 0.18 -6.08
C HIS A 67 -16.19 -1.20 -6.35
N ARG A 68 -15.45 -1.80 -5.40
CA ARG A 68 -14.87 -3.13 -5.51
C ARG A 68 -15.17 -3.96 -4.25
N PRO A 69 -16.36 -4.57 -4.15
CA PRO A 69 -16.84 -5.19 -2.91
C PRO A 69 -16.05 -6.42 -2.44
N PHE A 70 -15.29 -7.04 -3.35
CA PHE A 70 -14.45 -8.21 -3.08
C PHE A 70 -12.97 -7.86 -2.84
N TYR A 71 -12.66 -6.58 -2.69
CA TYR A 71 -11.32 -6.11 -2.38
C TYR A 71 -11.30 -5.45 -1.01
N HIS A 72 -10.16 -5.61 -0.36
CA HIS A 72 -9.79 -4.95 0.88
C HIS A 72 -8.67 -3.98 0.57
N ARG A 73 -8.78 -2.75 1.07
CA ARG A 73 -7.78 -1.71 0.87
C ARG A 73 -6.94 -1.53 2.11
N ILE A 74 -5.63 -1.60 1.96
CA ILE A 74 -4.67 -1.01 2.89
C ILE A 74 -4.33 0.38 2.36
N SER A 75 -4.39 1.38 3.23
CA SER A 75 -3.99 2.76 2.94
C SER A 75 -2.85 3.16 3.87
N ALA A 76 -1.86 3.87 3.34
CA ALA A 76 -0.80 4.47 4.15
C ALA A 76 -0.34 5.81 3.54
N VAL A 77 0.29 6.63 4.36
CA VAL A 77 0.94 7.87 3.96
C VAL A 77 2.43 7.59 3.78
N VAL A 78 2.99 8.05 2.66
CA VAL A 78 4.44 8.06 2.47
C VAL A 78 5.00 9.28 3.16
N ILE A 79 5.75 9.06 4.23
CA ILE A 79 6.48 10.10 4.95
C ILE A 79 7.91 10.18 4.40
N HIS A 80 8.31 11.37 4.00
CA HIS A 80 9.66 11.69 3.52
C HIS A 80 10.15 12.97 4.16
#